data_AF-A0AA41XQC2-F1
#
_entry.id   AF-A0AA41XQC2-F1
#
_cell.length_a   1.000
_cell.length_b   1.000
_cell.length_c   1.000
_cell.angle_alpha   90.00
_cell.angle_beta   90.00
_cell.angle_gamma   90.00
#
_symmetry.space_group_name_H-M   'P 1'
#
loop_
_entity.id
_entity.type
_entity.pdbx_description
1 polymer ?
#
loop_
_entity_poly.entity_id
_entity_poly.type
_entity_poly.pdbx_seq_one_letter_code
_entity_poly.pdbx_strand_id
1 'polypeptide(L)'
;MPANDVIVASTAADAEAVEAITNHHAQLAGQLAVLTDAMLAALERGAEFEPARAAALVFLNGELLPHATAEEERLYPAATRTERARPLVESMIAAHRVIGSLVDSIRTEPPVRAAGSGRALRVLFDAHLADENERILPIVAADPDVSLVEVTHGMHELLGDAHPADGAEPSHACGCGESDADDPVLDVREVPHSIRHATVFGAFDAVPDGGTLVLVAPHDPIPLLRQLDYRASGRLGIEYEQRGPEAWRLRLTKR
;
A
#
# COMPACT_ATOMS: atom_id res chain seq x y z
N MET A 1 14.58 -20.12 -11.43
CA MET A 1 13.95 -19.59 -12.67
C MET A 1 12.63 -18.99 -12.22
N PRO A 2 12.38 -17.68 -12.39
CA PRO A 2 11.08 -17.15 -12.01
C PRO A 2 10.08 -17.66 -13.03
N ALA A 3 9.09 -18.43 -12.57
CA ALA A 3 7.91 -18.69 -13.36
C ALA A 3 7.26 -17.34 -13.62
N ASN A 4 6.96 -17.09 -14.88
CA ASN A 4 6.15 -15.96 -15.31
C ASN A 4 4.72 -16.26 -14.83
N ASP A 5 4.45 -16.06 -13.54
CA ASP A 5 3.13 -16.27 -12.94
C ASP A 5 2.21 -15.15 -13.39
N VAL A 6 1.74 -15.30 -14.62
CA VAL A 6 0.52 -14.63 -15.07
C VAL A 6 -0.58 -15.14 -14.16
N ILE A 7 -1.12 -14.27 -13.31
CA ILE A 7 -2.32 -14.58 -12.52
C ILE A 7 -3.41 -14.92 -13.54
N VAL A 8 -3.81 -16.19 -13.61
CA VAL A 8 -4.90 -16.65 -14.46
C VAL A 8 -6.19 -16.35 -13.73
N ALA A 9 -6.72 -15.14 -13.91
CA ALA A 9 -8.06 -14.81 -13.46
C ALA A 9 -9.10 -15.51 -14.35
N SER A 10 -10.19 -15.96 -13.73
CA SER A 10 -11.32 -16.61 -14.42
C SER A 10 -12.05 -15.63 -15.36
N THR A 11 -12.08 -14.34 -15.01
CA THR A 11 -12.64 -13.26 -15.84
C THR A 11 -11.78 -11.99 -15.83
N ALA A 12 -12.04 -11.08 -16.78
CA ALA A 12 -11.39 -9.74 -16.79
C ALA A 12 -11.78 -8.89 -15.57
N ALA A 13 -13.02 -9.03 -15.08
CA ALA A 13 -13.49 -8.33 -13.89
C ALA A 13 -12.78 -8.85 -12.62
N ASP A 14 -12.47 -10.15 -12.56
CA ASP A 14 -11.68 -10.71 -11.45
C ASP A 14 -10.23 -10.25 -11.52
N ALA A 15 -9.66 -10.08 -12.72
CA ALA A 15 -8.32 -9.49 -12.87
C ALA A 15 -8.29 -8.03 -12.35
N GLU A 16 -9.29 -7.22 -12.70
CA GLU A 16 -9.43 -5.85 -12.18
C GLU A 16 -9.62 -5.84 -10.65
N ALA A 17 -10.38 -6.80 -10.10
CA ALA A 17 -10.55 -6.94 -8.66
C ALA A 17 -9.23 -7.31 -7.95
N VAL A 18 -8.42 -8.23 -8.51
CA VAL A 18 -7.08 -8.55 -7.98
C VAL A 18 -6.20 -7.31 -7.93
N GLU A 19 -6.20 -6.50 -9.00
CA GLU A 19 -5.43 -5.26 -9.04
C GLU A 19 -5.93 -4.25 -7.99
N ALA A 20 -7.24 -4.09 -7.84
CA ALA A 20 -7.84 -3.18 -6.84
C ALA A 20 -7.45 -3.58 -5.42
N ILE A 21 -7.55 -4.86 -5.07
CA ILE A 21 -7.17 -5.39 -3.75
C ILE A 21 -5.67 -5.17 -3.51
N THR A 22 -4.82 -5.51 -4.48
CA THR A 22 -3.36 -5.37 -4.35
C THR A 22 -2.97 -3.90 -4.14
N ASN A 23 -3.64 -2.97 -4.82
CA ASN A 23 -3.43 -1.54 -4.63
C ASN A 23 -3.87 -1.07 -3.23
N HIS A 24 -5.01 -1.56 -2.75
CA HIS A 24 -5.49 -1.26 -1.39
C HIS A 24 -4.51 -1.76 -0.32
N HIS A 25 -4.02 -3.00 -0.46
CA HIS A 25 -3.02 -3.58 0.45
C HIS A 25 -1.76 -2.73 0.52
N ALA A 26 -1.30 -2.23 -0.62
CA ALA A 26 -0.11 -1.40 -0.65
C ALA A 26 -0.34 0.00 -0.06
N GLN A 27 -1.56 0.55 -0.16
CA GLN A 27 -1.94 1.78 0.54
C GLN A 27 -1.91 1.57 2.07
N LEU A 28 -2.50 0.48 2.57
CA LEU A 28 -2.47 0.12 3.99
C LEU A 28 -1.03 -0.02 4.50
N ALA A 29 -0.17 -0.72 3.76
CA ALA A 29 1.24 -0.91 4.12
C ALA A 29 2.01 0.42 4.15
N GLY A 30 1.79 1.29 3.17
CA GLY A 30 2.40 2.62 3.10
C GLY A 30 1.99 3.52 4.27
N GLN A 31 0.70 3.58 4.58
CA GLN A 31 0.20 4.35 5.73
C GLN A 31 0.73 3.80 7.05
N LEU A 32 0.74 2.47 7.22
CA LEU A 32 1.33 1.82 8.40
C LEU A 32 2.82 2.17 8.56
N ALA A 33 3.57 2.22 7.47
CA ALA A 33 4.98 2.61 7.49
C ALA A 33 5.17 4.05 7.98
N VAL A 34 4.41 5.01 7.44
CA VAL A 34 4.48 6.42 7.86
C VAL A 34 4.16 6.58 9.34
N LEU A 35 3.09 5.94 9.82
CA LEU A 35 2.63 6.06 11.21
C LEU A 35 3.61 5.41 12.20
N THR A 36 4.18 4.27 11.84
CA THR A 36 5.17 3.58 12.69
C THR A 36 6.51 4.32 12.73
N ASP A 37 6.95 4.89 11.60
CA ASP A 37 8.17 5.70 11.57
C ASP A 37 7.96 7.03 12.31
N ALA A 38 6.77 7.62 12.31
CA ALA A 38 6.46 8.80 13.12
C ALA A 38 6.61 8.55 14.63
N MET A 39 6.18 7.37 15.12
CA MET A 39 6.38 6.97 16.52
C MET A 39 7.87 6.81 16.87
N LEU A 40 8.66 6.19 16.00
CA LEU A 40 10.11 6.05 16.19
C LEU A 40 10.80 7.42 16.19
N ALA A 41 10.45 8.27 15.24
CA ALA A 41 11.06 9.58 15.09
C ALA A 41 10.72 10.52 16.27
N ALA A 42 9.54 10.35 16.90
CA ALA A 42 9.20 11.05 18.14
C ALA A 42 10.15 10.64 19.30
N LEU A 43 10.47 9.35 19.43
CA LEU A 43 11.42 8.87 20.43
C LEU A 43 12.85 9.38 20.18
N GLU A 44 13.31 9.31 18.93
CA GLU A 44 14.66 9.72 18.54
C GLU A 44 14.91 11.22 18.79
N ARG A 45 13.90 12.05 18.55
CA ARG A 45 13.97 13.50 18.77
C ARG A 45 13.61 13.92 20.20
N GLY A 46 13.19 12.99 21.06
CA GLY A 46 12.66 13.33 22.39
C GLY A 46 11.40 14.20 22.34
N ALA A 47 10.60 14.08 21.27
CA ALA A 47 9.35 14.81 21.08
C ALA A 47 8.18 14.11 21.79
N GLU A 48 6.99 14.74 21.77
CA GLU A 48 5.79 14.12 22.30
C GLU A 48 5.40 12.85 21.51
N PHE A 49 5.33 11.71 22.19
CA PHE A 49 5.02 10.42 21.59
C PHE A 49 3.52 10.20 21.37
N GLU A 50 2.69 10.76 22.26
CA GLU A 50 1.25 10.53 22.30
C GLU A 50 0.51 10.89 21.01
N PRO A 51 0.81 12.02 20.33
CA PRO A 51 0.16 12.35 19.07
C PRO A 51 0.43 11.31 17.96
N ALA A 52 1.68 10.83 17.86
CA ALA A 52 2.05 9.82 16.87
C ALA A 52 1.37 8.47 17.18
N ARG A 53 1.32 8.07 18.46
CA ARG A 53 0.58 6.88 18.89
C ARG A 53 -0.91 6.99 18.58
N ALA A 54 -1.53 8.13 18.88
CA ALA A 54 -2.96 8.35 18.64
C ALA A 54 -3.30 8.24 17.15
N ALA A 55 -2.51 8.88 16.28
CA ALA A 55 -2.67 8.79 14.84
C ALA A 55 -2.54 7.33 14.34
N ALA A 56 -1.55 6.58 14.84
CA ALA A 56 -1.38 5.18 14.51
C ALA A 56 -2.62 4.35 14.92
N LEU A 57 -3.11 4.53 16.15
CA LEU A 57 -4.28 3.80 16.64
C LEU A 57 -5.57 4.13 15.88
N VAL A 58 -5.75 5.37 15.42
CA VAL A 58 -6.92 5.73 14.59
C VAL A 58 -6.93 4.89 13.30
N PHE A 59 -5.82 4.86 12.57
CA PHE A 59 -5.69 4.05 11.35
C PHE A 59 -5.84 2.55 11.63
N LEU A 60 -5.17 2.04 12.67
CA LEU A 60 -5.19 0.62 12.99
C LEU A 60 -6.60 0.10 13.32
N ASN A 61 -7.38 0.89 14.07
CA ASN A 61 -8.75 0.48 14.46
C ASN A 61 -9.80 0.83 13.40
N GLY A 62 -9.57 1.86 12.59
CA GLY A 62 -10.52 2.32 11.58
C GLY A 62 -10.39 1.62 10.23
N GLU A 63 -9.18 1.16 9.87
CA GLU A 63 -8.90 0.64 8.53
C GLU A 63 -8.28 -0.76 8.59
N LEU A 64 -7.12 -0.93 9.26
CA LEU A 64 -6.36 -2.18 9.20
C LEU A 64 -7.09 -3.37 9.83
N LEU A 65 -7.59 -3.24 11.06
CA LEU A 65 -8.30 -4.35 11.73
C LEU A 65 -9.66 -4.68 11.07
N PRO A 66 -10.47 -3.68 10.64
CA PRO A 66 -11.66 -3.96 9.84
C PRO A 66 -11.36 -4.68 8.53
N HIS A 67 -10.28 -4.30 7.82
CA HIS A 67 -9.83 -4.98 6.61
C HIS A 67 -9.53 -6.46 6.86
N ALA A 68 -8.70 -6.77 7.87
CA ALA A 68 -8.39 -8.13 8.28
C ALA A 68 -9.64 -8.96 8.65
N THR A 69 -10.61 -8.32 9.31
CA THR A 69 -11.89 -8.97 9.66
C THR A 69 -12.69 -9.31 8.39
N ALA A 70 -12.74 -8.39 7.44
CA ALA A 70 -13.49 -8.59 6.20
C ALA A 70 -12.88 -9.71 5.33
N GLU A 71 -11.55 -9.87 5.33
CA GLU A 71 -10.87 -10.99 4.68
C GLU A 71 -11.25 -12.33 5.32
N GLU A 72 -11.26 -12.41 6.65
CA GLU A 72 -11.66 -13.62 7.38
C GLU A 72 -13.11 -14.01 7.09
N GLU A 73 -14.01 -13.03 6.95
CA GLU A 73 -15.42 -13.26 6.68
C GLU A 73 -15.72 -13.63 5.22
N ARG A 74 -14.86 -13.23 4.28
CA ARG A 74 -15.19 -13.28 2.84
C ARG A 74 -14.12 -13.96 1.98
N LEU A 75 -12.90 -13.41 1.99
CA LEU A 75 -11.83 -13.88 1.11
C LEU A 75 -11.35 -15.29 1.49
N TYR A 76 -11.14 -15.54 2.77
CA TYR A 76 -10.62 -16.82 3.26
C TYR A 76 -11.59 -17.99 3.07
N PRO A 77 -12.90 -17.87 3.35
CA PRO A 77 -13.87 -18.89 3.00
C PRO A 77 -13.83 -19.27 1.51
N ALA A 78 -13.70 -18.28 0.61
CA ALA A 78 -13.57 -18.53 -0.82
C ALA A 78 -12.29 -19.31 -1.16
N ALA A 79 -11.15 -18.95 -0.58
CA ALA A 79 -9.89 -19.64 -0.79
C ALA A 79 -9.91 -21.11 -0.31
N THR A 80 -10.57 -21.39 0.82
CA THR A 80 -10.62 -22.75 1.42
C THR A 80 -11.48 -23.77 0.67
N ARG A 81 -12.16 -23.36 -0.40
CA ARG A 81 -12.75 -24.27 -1.41
C ARG A 81 -11.69 -25.17 -2.03
N THR A 82 -10.46 -24.68 -2.13
CA THR A 82 -9.29 -25.48 -2.49
C THR A 82 -8.63 -26.05 -1.23
N GLU A 83 -8.58 -27.38 -1.10
CA GLU A 83 -8.00 -28.04 0.09
C GLU A 83 -6.54 -27.61 0.36
N ARG A 84 -5.76 -27.34 -0.71
CA ARG A 84 -4.36 -26.91 -0.61
C ARG A 84 -4.18 -25.55 0.08
N ALA A 85 -5.20 -24.68 0.06
CA ALA A 85 -5.12 -23.35 0.66
C ALA A 85 -5.40 -23.36 2.17
N ARG A 86 -6.04 -24.40 2.70
CA ARG A 86 -6.50 -24.45 4.10
C ARG A 86 -5.40 -24.22 5.14
N PRO A 87 -4.24 -24.89 5.08
CA PRO A 87 -3.18 -24.67 6.07
C PRO A 87 -2.61 -23.25 6.03
N LEU A 88 -2.56 -22.63 4.84
CA LEU A 88 -2.12 -21.25 4.69
C LEU A 88 -3.14 -20.29 5.30
N VAL A 89 -4.43 -20.46 4.99
CA VAL A 89 -5.52 -19.65 5.57
C VAL A 89 -5.53 -19.75 7.11
N GLU A 90 -5.34 -20.95 7.68
CA GLU A 90 -5.22 -21.12 9.14
C GLU A 90 -4.05 -20.31 9.72
N SER A 91 -2.91 -20.29 9.03
CA SER A 91 -1.74 -19.48 9.41
C SER A 91 -2.01 -17.98 9.28
N MET A 92 -2.76 -17.56 8.25
CA MET A 92 -3.12 -16.15 8.02
C MET A 92 -4.07 -15.63 9.11
N ILE A 93 -5.08 -16.40 9.49
CA ILE A 93 -5.95 -16.09 10.64
C ILE A 93 -5.13 -16.02 11.94
N ALA A 94 -4.13 -16.89 12.12
CA ALA A 94 -3.23 -16.79 13.26
C ALA A 94 -2.38 -15.50 13.20
N ALA A 95 -1.93 -15.08 12.02
CA ALA A 95 -1.21 -13.81 11.83
C ALA A 95 -2.09 -12.61 12.19
N HIS A 96 -3.38 -12.58 11.80
CA HIS A 96 -4.34 -11.54 12.22
C HIS A 96 -4.47 -11.42 13.73
N ARG A 97 -4.49 -12.54 14.46
CA ARG A 97 -4.52 -12.53 15.94
C ARG A 97 -3.24 -11.92 16.53
N VAL A 98 -2.08 -12.19 15.93
CA VAL A 98 -0.81 -11.58 16.34
C VAL A 98 -0.81 -10.08 16.03
N ILE A 99 -1.32 -9.68 14.86
CA ILE A 99 -1.53 -8.28 14.49
C ILE A 99 -2.38 -7.57 15.55
N GLY A 100 -3.55 -8.12 15.91
CA GLY A 100 -4.40 -7.56 16.96
C GLY A 100 -3.68 -7.42 18.31
N SER A 101 -2.89 -8.42 18.69
CA SER A 101 -2.09 -8.39 19.93
C SER A 101 -1.01 -7.28 19.90
N LEU A 102 -0.41 -7.02 18.74
CA LEU A 102 0.56 -5.93 18.55
C LEU A 102 -0.13 -4.56 18.61
N VAL A 103 -1.34 -4.43 18.05
CA VAL A 103 -2.16 -3.20 18.17
C VAL A 103 -2.49 -2.91 19.64
N ASP A 104 -2.89 -3.93 20.41
CA ASP A 104 -3.12 -3.77 21.85
C ASP A 104 -1.84 -3.39 22.61
N SER A 105 -0.70 -3.93 22.20
CA SER A 105 0.61 -3.55 22.76
C SER A 105 0.96 -2.09 22.43
N ILE A 106 0.73 -1.61 21.20
CA ILE A 106 0.92 -0.19 20.84
C ILE A 106 0.06 0.70 21.73
N ARG A 107 -1.17 0.28 22.04
CA ARG A 107 -2.11 1.04 22.88
C ARG A 107 -1.68 1.15 24.33
N THR A 108 -1.17 0.07 24.91
CA THR A 108 -1.04 -0.07 26.37
C THR A 108 0.39 0.01 26.89
N GLU A 109 1.39 -0.29 26.08
CA GLU A 109 2.79 -0.34 26.50
C GLU A 109 3.44 1.06 26.57
N PRO A 110 4.55 1.19 27.33
CA PRO A 110 5.36 2.40 27.35
C PRO A 110 5.93 2.75 25.96
N PRO A 111 6.26 4.04 25.68
CA PRO A 111 6.59 4.53 24.34
C PRO A 111 7.62 3.69 23.55
N VAL A 112 8.72 3.29 24.18
CA VAL A 112 9.77 2.48 23.53
C VAL A 112 9.24 1.11 23.09
N ARG A 113 8.44 0.45 23.94
CA ARG A 113 7.84 -0.85 23.63
C ARG A 113 6.72 -0.72 22.60
N ALA A 114 5.89 0.32 22.70
CA ALA A 114 4.85 0.61 21.71
C ALA A 114 5.42 0.85 20.31
N ALA A 115 6.51 1.63 20.18
CA ALA A 115 7.19 1.82 18.90
C ALA A 115 7.81 0.51 18.36
N GLY A 116 8.39 -0.31 19.24
CA GLY A 116 8.86 -1.65 18.89
C GLY A 116 7.75 -2.56 18.35
N SER A 117 6.58 -2.56 19.01
CA SER A 117 5.39 -3.28 18.55
C SER A 117 4.88 -2.75 17.21
N GLY A 118 4.94 -1.43 16.97
CA GLY A 118 4.67 -0.82 15.67
C GLY A 118 5.60 -1.32 14.57
N ARG A 119 6.91 -1.40 14.83
CA ARG A 119 7.87 -1.94 13.85
C ARG A 119 7.63 -3.43 13.58
N ALA A 120 7.36 -4.22 14.62
CA ALA A 120 7.04 -5.64 14.48
C ALA A 120 5.75 -5.84 13.68
N LEU A 121 4.73 -5.02 13.93
CA LEU A 121 3.47 -5.01 13.17
C LEU A 121 3.72 -4.77 11.69
N ARG A 122 4.54 -3.76 11.33
CA ARG A 122 4.91 -3.49 9.94
C ARG A 122 5.53 -4.72 9.25
N VAL A 123 6.53 -5.33 9.89
CA VAL A 123 7.22 -6.51 9.32
C VAL A 123 6.27 -7.68 9.13
N LEU A 124 5.42 -7.95 10.13
CA LEU A 124 4.44 -9.03 10.06
C LEU A 124 3.40 -8.77 8.96
N PHE A 125 2.89 -7.54 8.86
CA PHE A 125 1.91 -7.16 7.86
C PHE A 125 2.48 -7.26 6.44
N ASP A 126 3.71 -6.82 6.20
CA ASP A 126 4.37 -6.97 4.89
C ASP A 126 4.50 -8.44 4.47
N ALA A 127 4.85 -9.33 5.42
CA ALA A 127 4.94 -10.76 5.16
C ALA A 127 3.57 -11.39 4.89
N HIS A 128 2.57 -10.99 5.67
CA HIS A 128 1.18 -11.39 5.50
C HIS A 128 0.64 -10.97 4.12
N LEU A 129 0.87 -9.73 3.67
CA LEU A 129 0.45 -9.26 2.35
C LEU A 129 1.12 -10.04 1.21
N ALA A 130 2.38 -10.46 1.38
CA ALA A 130 3.05 -11.29 0.40
C ALA A 130 2.38 -12.67 0.27
N ASP A 131 2.01 -13.29 1.39
CA ASP A 131 1.26 -14.56 1.36
C ASP A 131 -0.13 -14.39 0.74
N GLU A 132 -0.83 -13.31 1.06
CA GLU A 132 -2.15 -13.07 0.51
C GLU A 132 -2.11 -12.77 -0.99
N ASN A 133 -1.30 -11.80 -1.42
CA ASN A 133 -1.23 -11.36 -2.80
C ASN A 133 -0.66 -12.42 -3.74
N GLU A 134 0.37 -13.15 -3.30
CA GLU A 134 1.08 -14.10 -4.17
C GLU A 134 0.51 -15.52 -4.09
N ARG A 135 -0.25 -15.86 -3.04
CA ARG A 135 -0.72 -17.24 -2.82
C ARG A 135 -2.23 -17.35 -2.67
N ILE A 136 -2.88 -16.47 -1.91
CA ILE A 136 -4.34 -16.54 -1.68
C ILE A 136 -5.12 -15.95 -2.85
N LEU A 137 -4.83 -14.71 -3.26
CA LEU A 137 -5.57 -14.03 -4.33
C LEU A 137 -5.57 -14.81 -5.65
N PRO A 138 -4.45 -15.40 -6.12
CA PRO A 138 -4.47 -16.18 -7.36
C PRO A 138 -5.35 -17.43 -7.27
N ILE A 139 -5.47 -18.04 -6.08
CA ILE A 139 -6.34 -19.22 -5.88
C ILE A 139 -7.81 -18.81 -6.02
N VAL A 140 -8.20 -17.69 -5.40
CA VAL A 140 -9.58 -17.21 -5.45
C VAL A 140 -9.92 -16.70 -6.86
N ALA A 141 -9.03 -15.94 -7.48
CA ALA A 141 -9.21 -15.40 -8.83
C ALA A 141 -9.29 -16.48 -9.92
N ALA A 142 -8.65 -17.63 -9.72
CA ALA A 142 -8.67 -18.74 -10.67
C ALA A 142 -9.90 -19.68 -10.52
N ASP A 143 -10.68 -19.57 -9.44
CA ASP A 143 -11.87 -20.41 -9.22
C ASP A 143 -13.05 -19.88 -10.06
N PRO A 144 -13.56 -20.64 -11.05
CA PRO A 144 -14.67 -20.20 -11.89
C PRO A 144 -16.02 -20.16 -11.14
N ASP A 145 -16.12 -20.80 -9.98
CA ASP A 145 -17.33 -20.81 -9.15
C ASP A 145 -17.35 -19.64 -8.14
N VAL A 146 -16.31 -18.80 -8.11
CA VAL A 146 -16.17 -17.66 -7.22
C VAL A 146 -16.01 -16.37 -8.04
N SER A 147 -16.81 -15.36 -7.71
CA SER A 147 -16.62 -14.00 -8.21
C SER A 147 -15.81 -13.21 -7.19
N LEU A 148 -14.58 -12.82 -7.52
CA LEU A 148 -13.74 -12.03 -6.62
C LEU A 148 -14.35 -10.63 -6.41
N VAL A 149 -15.06 -10.12 -7.42
CA VAL A 149 -15.83 -8.89 -7.33
C VAL A 149 -16.90 -8.98 -6.23
N GLU A 150 -17.65 -10.09 -6.16
CA GLU A 150 -18.67 -10.28 -5.12
C GLU A 150 -18.05 -10.52 -3.74
N VAL A 151 -16.97 -11.30 -3.67
CA VAL A 151 -16.23 -11.56 -2.42
C VAL A 151 -15.73 -10.25 -1.80
N THR A 152 -15.29 -9.30 -2.63
CA THR A 152 -14.71 -8.02 -2.18
C THR A 152 -15.68 -6.84 -2.20
N HIS A 153 -16.92 -7.04 -2.67
CA HIS A 153 -17.95 -6.01 -2.68
C HIS A 153 -18.33 -5.59 -1.25
N GLY A 154 -17.99 -4.38 -0.84
CA GLY A 154 -18.17 -3.88 0.54
C GLY A 154 -16.93 -3.99 1.43
N MET A 155 -15.83 -4.61 0.95
CA MET A 155 -14.49 -4.42 1.57
C MET A 155 -13.92 -3.04 1.17
N HIS A 156 -14.31 -2.51 0.01
CA HIS A 156 -13.82 -1.24 -0.56
C HIS A 156 -14.80 -0.05 -0.43
N GLU A 157 -16.02 -0.21 0.09
CA GLU A 157 -17.00 0.90 0.21
C GLU A 157 -16.60 1.97 1.24
N LEU A 158 -15.54 1.74 2.01
CA LEU A 158 -15.02 2.72 2.99
C LEU A 158 -14.02 3.73 2.41
N LEU A 159 -13.77 3.74 1.09
CA LEU A 159 -12.85 4.69 0.44
C LEU A 159 -13.44 5.38 -0.81
N GLY A 160 -14.76 5.58 -0.89
CA GLY A 160 -15.40 5.99 -2.16
C GLY A 160 -16.54 6.99 -2.16
N ASP A 161 -17.19 7.31 -1.03
CA ASP A 161 -18.26 8.32 -1.03
C ASP A 161 -17.74 9.70 -0.60
N ALA A 162 -17.39 10.50 -1.61
CA ALA A 162 -17.22 11.93 -1.48
C ALA A 162 -18.54 12.57 -1.03
N HIS A 163 -18.73 12.70 0.29
CA HIS A 163 -19.65 13.68 0.83
C HIS A 163 -19.06 15.09 0.60
N PRO A 164 -19.78 16.02 -0.04
CA PRO A 164 -19.33 17.40 -0.14
C PRO A 164 -19.53 18.05 1.23
N ALA A 165 -18.45 18.08 2.02
CA ALA A 165 -18.40 18.86 3.24
C ALA A 165 -17.78 20.23 2.94
N ASP A 166 -18.60 21.25 3.12
CA ASP A 166 -18.29 22.67 3.03
C ASP A 166 -16.99 23.07 3.74
N GLY A 167 -16.20 23.86 3.01
CA GLY A 167 -15.33 24.95 3.44
C GLY A 167 -14.67 24.93 4.82
N ALA A 168 -13.35 24.72 4.84
CA ALA A 168 -12.38 25.60 5.50
C ALA A 168 -10.94 25.11 5.22
N GLU A 169 -10.15 25.93 4.53
CA GLU A 169 -8.70 25.69 4.38
C GLU A 169 -7.94 25.96 5.68
N PRO A 170 -6.88 25.20 5.95
CA PRO A 170 -5.68 25.75 6.55
C PRO A 170 -4.48 25.52 5.63
N SER A 171 -3.96 26.63 5.10
CA SER A 171 -2.67 26.69 4.42
C SER A 171 -1.54 26.35 5.41
N HIS A 172 -0.93 25.18 5.29
CA HIS A 172 0.36 24.91 5.95
C HIS A 172 1.49 25.43 5.06
N ALA A 173 1.87 26.68 5.32
CA ALA A 173 3.14 27.22 4.86
C ALA A 173 4.28 26.57 5.65
N CYS A 174 5.03 25.66 5.02
CA CYS A 174 6.27 25.14 5.58
C CYS A 174 7.38 26.17 5.33
N GLY A 175 7.86 26.80 6.41
CA GLY A 175 8.97 27.74 6.38
C GLY A 175 10.30 27.03 6.57
N CYS A 176 10.92 26.60 5.47
CA CYS A 176 12.37 26.44 5.38
C CYS A 176 12.83 26.91 3.99
N GLY A 177 13.48 28.06 3.97
CA GLY A 177 14.02 28.67 2.76
C GLY A 177 15.33 28.02 2.34
N GLU A 178 15.24 26.89 1.63
CA GLU A 178 16.33 26.39 0.79
C GLU A 178 15.78 26.19 -0.63
N SER A 179 16.12 27.13 -1.49
CA SER A 179 15.90 27.03 -2.93
C SER A 179 17.15 26.44 -3.57
N ASP A 180 17.15 25.13 -3.79
CA ASP A 180 17.89 24.52 -4.89
C ASP A 180 16.92 23.67 -5.70
N ALA A 181 16.70 24.13 -6.92
CA ALA A 181 15.63 23.74 -7.82
C ALA A 181 15.98 22.45 -8.59
N ASP A 182 15.98 21.32 -7.89
CA ASP A 182 15.98 20.00 -8.53
C ASP A 182 14.67 19.27 -8.22
N ASP A 183 14.08 18.67 -9.24
CA ASP A 183 12.86 17.87 -9.09
C ASP A 183 13.11 16.70 -8.13
N PRO A 184 12.13 16.37 -7.26
CA PRO A 184 12.27 15.24 -6.33
C PRO A 184 12.56 13.94 -7.09
N VAL A 185 13.51 13.15 -6.60
CA VAL A 185 13.97 11.91 -7.24
C VAL A 185 13.54 10.70 -6.41
N LEU A 186 12.87 9.74 -7.05
CA LEU A 186 12.54 8.44 -6.48
C LEU A 186 13.32 7.34 -7.20
N ASP A 187 14.29 6.73 -6.51
CA ASP A 187 15.01 5.56 -7.00
C ASP A 187 14.35 4.26 -6.53
N VAL A 188 13.62 3.62 -7.44
CA VAL A 188 12.90 2.39 -7.12
C VAL A 188 13.77 1.14 -7.10
N ARG A 189 15.04 1.24 -7.47
CA ARG A 189 16.00 0.13 -7.35
C ARG A 189 16.27 -0.21 -5.88
N GLU A 190 16.16 0.79 -5.01
CA GLU A 190 16.31 0.67 -3.56
C GLU A 190 15.01 0.21 -2.87
N VAL A 191 13.89 0.27 -3.59
CA VAL A 191 12.57 -0.13 -3.10
C VAL A 191 12.34 -1.63 -3.35
N PRO A 192 11.96 -2.41 -2.32
CA PRO A 192 11.59 -3.81 -2.47
C PRO A 192 10.54 -4.02 -3.56
N HIS A 193 10.70 -5.08 -4.36
CA HIS A 193 9.85 -5.32 -5.54
C HIS A 193 8.35 -5.37 -5.20
N SER A 194 7.99 -5.97 -4.07
CA SER A 194 6.61 -6.14 -3.61
C SER A 194 5.85 -4.83 -3.40
N ILE A 195 6.54 -3.75 -3.02
CA ILE A 195 5.91 -2.46 -2.72
C ILE A 195 6.21 -1.38 -3.77
N ARG A 196 7.06 -1.71 -4.76
CA ARG A 196 7.64 -0.73 -5.69
C ARG A 196 6.61 0.08 -6.45
N HIS A 197 5.60 -0.58 -7.04
CA HIS A 197 4.58 0.12 -7.82
C HIS A 197 3.77 1.09 -6.97
N ALA A 198 3.39 0.66 -5.76
CA ALA A 198 2.65 1.51 -4.84
C ALA A 198 3.47 2.71 -4.36
N THR A 199 4.76 2.52 -4.08
CA THR A 199 5.66 3.63 -3.76
C THR A 199 5.69 4.66 -4.88
N VAL A 200 5.72 4.24 -6.15
CA VAL A 200 5.69 5.15 -7.29
C VAL A 200 4.35 5.87 -7.41
N PHE A 201 3.22 5.17 -7.25
CA PHE A 201 1.89 5.79 -7.31
C PHE A 201 1.71 6.82 -6.20
N GLY A 202 2.01 6.47 -4.94
CA GLY A 202 1.88 7.39 -3.83
C GLY A 202 2.79 8.61 -3.96
N ALA A 203 4.03 8.41 -4.41
CA ALA A 203 4.94 9.51 -4.69
C ALA A 203 4.40 10.43 -5.79
N PHE A 204 3.83 9.88 -6.87
CA PHE A 204 3.27 10.68 -7.96
C PHE A 204 1.96 11.39 -7.58
N ASP A 205 1.09 10.75 -6.79
CA ASP A 205 -0.16 11.36 -6.31
C ASP A 205 0.11 12.60 -5.45
N ALA A 206 1.19 12.57 -4.66
CA ALA A 206 1.65 13.68 -3.83
C ALA A 206 2.28 14.84 -4.63
N VAL A 207 2.57 14.65 -5.93
CA VAL A 207 3.04 15.73 -6.80
C VAL A 207 1.88 16.74 -7.00
N PRO A 208 2.10 18.05 -6.79
CA PRO A 208 1.09 19.07 -7.08
C PRO A 208 0.84 19.16 -8.59
N ASP A 209 -0.32 19.68 -8.99
CA ASP A 209 -0.59 19.93 -10.41
C ASP A 209 0.45 20.91 -10.98
N GLY A 210 1.03 20.57 -12.15
CA GLY A 210 2.18 21.25 -12.75
C GLY A 210 3.55 20.84 -12.18
N GLY A 211 3.57 20.06 -11.10
CA GLY A 211 4.79 19.55 -10.48
C GLY A 211 5.38 18.32 -11.18
N THR A 212 6.58 17.94 -10.75
CA THR A 212 7.39 16.90 -11.38
C THR A 212 8.05 15.97 -10.37
N LEU A 213 8.26 14.72 -10.78
CA LEU A 213 8.95 13.66 -10.05
C LEU A 213 9.88 12.92 -11.02
N VAL A 214 11.15 12.74 -10.64
CA VAL A 214 12.10 11.93 -11.41
C VAL A 214 12.12 10.50 -10.88
N LEU A 215 11.74 9.54 -11.72
CA LEU A 215 11.76 8.12 -11.43
C LEU A 215 13.04 7.47 -11.97
N VAL A 216 13.78 6.76 -11.11
CA VAL A 216 14.95 5.94 -11.51
C VAL A 216 14.60 4.46 -11.36
N ALA A 217 14.61 3.72 -12.46
CA ALA A 217 14.22 2.31 -12.53
C ALA A 217 15.34 1.41 -13.10
N PRO A 218 15.35 0.10 -12.75
CA PRO A 218 16.36 -0.84 -13.27
C PRO A 218 16.14 -1.23 -14.74
N HIS A 219 14.94 -0.99 -15.29
CA HIS A 219 14.55 -1.24 -16.68
C HIS A 219 13.44 -0.25 -17.08
N ASP A 220 13.08 -0.20 -18.36
CA ASP A 220 12.01 0.66 -18.88
C ASP A 220 10.64 0.26 -18.27
N PRO A 221 10.02 1.08 -17.42
CA PRO A 221 8.85 0.69 -16.63
C PRO A 221 7.53 0.87 -17.41
N ILE A 222 7.48 0.46 -18.68
CA ILE A 222 6.34 0.67 -19.59
C ILE A 222 4.98 0.28 -18.97
N PRO A 223 4.82 -0.89 -18.31
CA PRO A 223 3.54 -1.26 -17.71
C PRO A 223 3.10 -0.28 -16.60
N LEU A 224 4.03 0.11 -15.72
CA LEU A 224 3.79 1.06 -14.64
C LEU A 224 3.42 2.45 -15.18
N LEU A 225 4.07 2.90 -16.25
CA LEU A 225 3.75 4.18 -16.89
C LEU A 225 2.33 4.21 -17.45
N ARG A 226 1.87 3.11 -18.06
CA ARG A 226 0.48 2.99 -18.54
C ARG A 226 -0.53 3.04 -17.40
N GLN A 227 -0.21 2.41 -16.27
CA GLN A 227 -1.06 2.44 -15.08
C GLN A 227 -1.11 3.84 -14.46
N LEU A 228 0.03 4.53 -14.36
CA LEU A 228 0.08 5.93 -13.92
C LEU A 228 -0.76 6.84 -14.82
N ASP A 229 -0.66 6.69 -16.14
CA ASP A 229 -1.41 7.50 -17.10
C ASP A 229 -2.93 7.28 -17.00
N TYR A 230 -3.35 6.03 -16.84
CA TYR A 230 -4.74 5.67 -16.59
C TYR A 230 -5.26 6.32 -15.29
N ARG A 231 -4.49 6.19 -14.19
CA ARG A 231 -4.84 6.78 -12.88
C ARG A 231 -4.87 8.32 -12.94
N ALA A 232 -3.94 8.93 -13.66
CA ALA A 232 -3.90 10.37 -13.87
C ALA A 232 -4.97 10.86 -14.87
N SER A 233 -5.80 9.97 -15.43
CA SER A 233 -6.80 10.28 -16.45
C SER A 233 -6.20 10.98 -17.68
N GLY A 234 -5.02 10.51 -18.13
CA GLY A 234 -4.29 11.11 -19.26
C GLY A 234 -3.49 12.36 -18.92
N ARG A 235 -3.41 12.76 -17.65
CA ARG A 235 -2.67 13.95 -17.18
C ARG A 235 -1.21 13.65 -16.84
N LEU A 236 -0.66 12.54 -17.32
CA LEU A 236 0.75 12.21 -17.12
C LEU A 236 1.60 12.75 -18.29
N GLY A 237 2.58 13.60 -18.00
CA GLY A 237 3.70 13.90 -18.87
C GLY A 237 4.86 12.96 -18.60
N ILE A 238 5.49 12.40 -19.63
CA ILE A 238 6.66 11.53 -19.50
C ILE A 238 7.77 12.06 -20.40
N GLU A 239 8.94 12.31 -19.83
CA GLU A 239 10.17 12.62 -20.53
C GLU A 239 11.27 11.64 -20.10
N TYR A 240 12.03 11.12 -21.06
CA TYR A 240 13.13 10.20 -20.76
C TYR A 240 14.44 10.99 -20.70
N GLU A 241 15.01 11.11 -19.51
CA GLU A 241 16.32 11.74 -19.30
C GLU A 241 17.46 10.78 -19.63
N GLN A 242 17.27 9.50 -19.32
CA GLN A 242 18.23 8.43 -19.62
C GLN A 242 17.52 7.14 -19.98
N ARG A 243 17.99 6.49 -21.05
CA ARG A 243 17.45 5.20 -21.55
C ARG A 243 18.51 4.10 -21.49
N GLY A 244 18.77 3.57 -20.28
CA GLY A 244 19.59 2.37 -20.05
C GLY A 244 21.00 2.38 -20.67
N PRO A 245 21.75 1.26 -20.55
CA PRO A 245 21.42 0.03 -19.81
C PRO A 245 21.71 0.09 -18.30
N GLU A 246 22.44 1.09 -17.79
CA GLU A 246 22.82 1.15 -16.37
C GLU A 246 21.69 1.65 -15.45
N ALA A 247 20.84 2.55 -15.96
CA ALA A 247 19.64 3.04 -15.27
C ALA A 247 18.66 3.65 -16.29
N TRP A 248 17.37 3.56 -15.98
CA TRP A 248 16.32 4.30 -16.69
C TRP A 248 15.87 5.45 -15.83
N ARG A 249 16.01 6.68 -16.34
CA ARG A 249 15.65 7.91 -15.61
C ARG A 249 14.57 8.64 -16.39
N LEU A 250 13.41 8.80 -15.78
CA LEU A 250 12.24 9.39 -16.40
C LEU A 250 11.75 10.57 -15.55
N ARG A 251 11.47 11.70 -16.19
CA ARG A 251 10.81 12.84 -15.57
C ARG A 251 9.31 12.70 -15.81
N LEU A 252 8.56 12.60 -14.72
CA LEU A 252 7.10 12.46 -14.71
C LEU A 252 6.49 13.80 -14.30
N THR A 253 5.58 14.34 -15.10
CA THR A 253 4.89 15.61 -14.84
C THR A 253 3.41 15.37 -14.61
N LYS A 254 2.81 15.98 -13.60
CA LYS A 254 1.36 15.99 -13.40
C LYS A 254 0.76 17.21 -14.08
N ARG A 255 -0.13 17.01 -15.05
CA ARG A 255 -0.75 18.08 -15.86
C ARG A 255 -2.12 18.51 -15.33
#